data_AF-A0A844CFW1-F1
#
_entry.id   AF-A0A844CFW1-F1
#
_cell.length_a   1.000
_cell.length_b   1.000
_cell.length_c   1.000
_cell.angle_alpha   90.00
_cell.angle_beta   90.00
_cell.angle_gamma   90.00
#
_symmetry.space_group_name_H-M   'P 1'
#
loop_
_entity.id
_entity.type
_entity.pdbx_description
1 polymer ?
#
loop_
_entity_poly.entity_id
_entity_poly.type
_entity_poly.pdbx_seq_one_letter_code
_entity_poly.pdbx_strand_id
1 'polypeptide(L)'
;MKRLTNKKALLFLSVVLFFVPTTQTYAATTTLWSASNTTYVTTEHGGYLSDTYNGTASVRGADRSLNSSGRNVYFLWTRITYDVQGSQSSATAYSGGKNDGRQVIRTVQVKDLWNNGPKTKAYYNYSAGIVDDSLGRSAASLEEEQVFYGGGLFEDGVNIEFGN
;
A
#
# COMPACT_ATOMS: atom_id res chain seq x y z
N MET A 1 -53.58 -18.42 58.75
CA MET A 1 -53.02 -18.97 57.48
C MET A 1 -54.02 -18.61 56.38
N LYS A 2 -53.78 -17.95 55.24
CA LYS A 2 -52.63 -17.43 54.48
C LYS A 2 -53.16 -16.14 53.81
N ARG A 3 -52.48 -14.98 53.94
CA ARG A 3 -52.77 -13.81 53.10
C ARG A 3 -52.09 -14.05 51.73
N LEU A 4 -52.88 -14.20 50.67
CA LEU A 4 -52.38 -14.09 49.30
C LEU A 4 -52.23 -12.61 48.95
N THR A 5 -51.01 -12.08 49.09
CA THR A 5 -50.65 -10.80 48.47
C THR A 5 -50.30 -11.04 47.01
N ASN A 6 -51.17 -10.55 46.13
CA ASN A 6 -50.98 -10.51 44.68
C ASN A 6 -49.67 -9.79 44.35
N LYS A 7 -48.61 -10.54 44.02
CA LYS A 7 -47.33 -10.02 43.55
C LYS A 7 -47.44 -9.59 42.08
N LYS A 8 -48.20 -8.53 41.82
CA LYS A 8 -48.24 -7.85 40.51
C LYS A 8 -47.93 -6.37 40.69
N ALA A 9 -46.72 -6.07 41.13
CA ALA A 9 -46.08 -4.78 40.93
C ALA A 9 -44.62 -4.90 41.36
N LEU A 10 -43.74 -4.20 40.62
CA LEU A 10 -42.29 -4.07 40.85
C LEU A 10 -41.48 -5.35 40.53
N LEU A 11 -40.55 -5.38 39.58
CA LEU A 11 -39.64 -4.34 39.10
C LEU A 11 -39.37 -4.51 37.59
N PHE A 12 -39.51 -3.42 36.84
CA PHE A 12 -38.74 -3.20 35.62
C PHE A 12 -37.26 -3.04 36.00
N LEU A 13 -36.39 -3.89 35.49
CA LEU A 13 -35.07 -3.43 35.03
C LEU A 13 -34.58 -4.36 33.91
N SER A 14 -34.83 -3.89 32.70
CA SER A 14 -34.29 -4.37 31.44
C SER A 14 -32.77 -4.50 31.50
N VAL A 15 -32.25 -5.72 31.36
CA VAL A 15 -30.87 -5.94 30.91
C VAL A 15 -30.95 -6.27 29.42
N VAL A 16 -31.09 -5.23 28.59
CA VAL A 16 -30.71 -5.33 27.18
C VAL A 16 -29.19 -5.28 27.19
N LEU A 17 -28.55 -6.45 27.22
CA LEU A 17 -27.14 -6.56 26.89
C LEU A 17 -27.02 -6.17 25.41
N PHE A 18 -26.63 -4.91 25.17
CA PHE A 18 -26.04 -4.52 23.92
C PHE A 18 -24.79 -5.36 23.74
N PHE A 19 -24.89 -6.47 23.00
CA PHE A 19 -23.76 -6.93 22.22
C PHE A 19 -23.53 -5.84 21.18
N VAL A 20 -22.74 -4.83 21.54
CA VAL A 20 -22.01 -4.06 20.55
C VAL A 20 -20.89 -5.01 20.13
N PRO A 21 -20.95 -5.68 18.96
CA PRO A 21 -19.72 -6.21 18.42
C PRO A 21 -18.81 -5.00 18.27
N THR A 22 -17.76 -4.91 19.08
CA THR A 22 -16.66 -4.00 18.79
C THR A 22 -16.14 -4.47 17.43
N THR A 23 -16.57 -3.82 16.36
CA THR A 23 -15.98 -4.02 15.04
C THR A 23 -14.56 -3.48 15.17
N GLN A 24 -13.65 -4.33 15.62
CA GLN A 24 -12.23 -4.11 15.42
C GLN A 24 -12.01 -4.37 13.94
N THR A 25 -12.22 -3.35 13.12
CA THR A 25 -11.77 -3.35 11.75
C THR A 25 -10.26 -3.25 11.81
N TYR A 26 -9.60 -4.41 11.79
CA TYR A 26 -8.17 -4.45 11.52
C TYR A 26 -7.99 -3.84 10.12
N ALA A 27 -7.35 -2.68 10.05
CA ALA A 27 -6.99 -2.11 8.77
C ALA A 27 -6.05 -3.10 8.06
N ALA A 28 -6.51 -3.65 6.93
CA ALA A 28 -5.74 -4.65 6.22
C ALA A 28 -4.71 -3.92 5.38
N THR A 29 -3.43 -3.97 5.79
CA THR A 29 -2.32 -3.53 4.96
C THR A 29 -2.01 -4.63 3.93
N THR A 30 -2.14 -4.29 2.66
CA THR A 30 -1.76 -5.15 1.54
C THR A 30 -0.43 -4.66 0.96
N THR A 31 0.55 -5.56 0.82
CA THR A 31 1.78 -5.26 0.09
C THR A 31 1.52 -5.42 -1.39
N LEU A 32 1.64 -4.33 -2.15
CA LEU A 32 1.47 -4.34 -3.60
C LEU A 32 2.73 -4.82 -4.29
N TRP A 33 3.90 -4.48 -3.75
CA TRP A 33 5.18 -4.93 -4.26
C TRP A 33 6.27 -4.70 -3.23
N SER A 34 7.29 -5.55 -3.23
CA SER A 34 8.44 -5.42 -2.35
C SER A 34 9.68 -6.00 -3.02
N ALA A 35 10.77 -5.22 -3.01
CA ALA A 35 12.11 -5.71 -3.30
C ALA A 35 12.87 -6.07 -2.01
N SER A 36 12.52 -5.43 -0.89
CA SER A 36 13.08 -5.70 0.42
C SER A 36 12.10 -5.24 1.52
N ASN A 37 12.47 -5.42 2.78
CA ASN A 37 11.73 -4.86 3.92
C ASN A 37 11.81 -3.33 4.04
N THR A 38 12.70 -2.66 3.29
CA THR A 38 12.86 -1.20 3.29
C THR A 38 12.54 -0.55 1.94
N THR A 39 12.37 -1.34 0.89
CA THR A 39 11.94 -0.91 -0.44
C THR A 39 10.70 -1.67 -0.86
N TYR A 40 9.55 -1.00 -0.76
CA TYR A 40 8.24 -1.60 -0.94
C TYR A 40 7.17 -0.55 -1.25
N VAL A 41 6.02 -1.02 -1.72
CA VAL A 41 4.80 -0.23 -1.86
C VAL A 41 3.65 -0.99 -1.21
N THR A 42 2.92 -0.33 -0.32
CA THR A 42 1.74 -0.90 0.37
C THR A 42 0.51 0.00 0.25
N THR A 43 -0.65 -0.62 0.34
CA THR A 43 -1.95 0.04 0.50
C THR A 43 -2.59 -0.46 1.79
N GLU A 44 -3.38 0.37 2.43
CA GLU A 44 -4.18 0.02 3.61
C GLU A 44 -5.58 0.60 3.44
N HIS A 45 -6.57 -0.25 3.73
CA HIS A 45 -7.97 0.12 3.75
C HIS A 45 -8.62 -0.34 5.06
N GLY A 46 -9.30 0.58 5.76
CA GLY A 46 -9.89 0.38 7.09
C GLY A 46 -11.09 -0.57 7.16
N GLY A 47 -11.28 -1.44 6.18
CA GLY A 47 -12.39 -2.41 6.09
C GLY A 47 -13.62 -1.90 5.33
N TYR A 48 -14.69 -2.70 5.32
CA TYR A 48 -15.84 -2.53 4.40
C TYR A 48 -16.55 -1.18 4.47
N LEU A 49 -16.57 -0.54 5.65
CA LEU A 49 -17.22 0.77 5.87
C LEU A 49 -16.24 1.95 5.82
N SER A 50 -14.95 1.69 5.64
CA SER A 50 -13.97 2.75 5.42
C SER A 50 -14.12 3.27 4.00
N ASP A 51 -14.04 4.59 3.84
CA ASP A 51 -13.82 5.23 2.55
C ASP A 51 -12.37 5.68 2.38
N THR A 52 -11.57 5.60 3.46
CA THR A 52 -10.23 6.14 3.48
C THR A 52 -9.22 5.07 3.10
N TYR A 53 -8.39 5.40 2.12
CA TYR A 53 -7.27 4.58 1.65
C TYR A 53 -5.97 5.28 2.00
N ASN A 54 -5.04 4.53 2.60
CA ASN A 54 -3.69 5.01 2.90
C ASN A 54 -2.69 4.24 2.05
N GLY A 55 -1.84 4.95 1.32
CA GLY A 55 -0.80 4.37 0.49
C GLY A 55 0.57 4.73 1.03
N THR A 56 1.50 3.78 1.00
CA THR A 56 2.89 4.00 1.40
C THR A 56 3.83 3.59 0.27
N ALA A 57 4.71 4.50 -0.15
CA ALA A 57 5.86 4.22 -0.98
C ALA A 57 7.12 4.32 -0.12
N SER A 58 7.98 3.31 -0.18
CA SER A 58 9.23 3.24 0.56
C SER A 58 10.37 2.81 -0.34
N VAL A 59 11.51 3.51 -0.24
CA VAL A 59 12.73 3.14 -0.95
C VAL A 59 13.95 3.35 -0.09
N ARG A 60 14.93 2.44 -0.18
CA ARG A 60 16.29 2.60 0.35
C ARG A 60 17.27 2.30 -0.77
N GLY A 61 18.11 3.28 -1.12
CA GLY A 61 19.02 3.18 -2.28
C GLY A 61 20.07 2.08 -2.15
N ALA A 62 20.48 1.75 -0.93
CA ALA A 62 21.41 0.64 -0.65
C ALA A 62 20.80 -0.76 -0.84
N ASP A 63 19.49 -0.89 -1.08
CA ASP A 63 18.86 -2.18 -1.37
C ASP A 63 19.28 -2.71 -2.73
N ARG A 64 19.32 -4.05 -2.82
CA ARG A 64 19.72 -4.78 -4.01
C ARG A 64 18.66 -5.79 -4.39
N SER A 65 18.35 -5.86 -5.66
CA SER A 65 17.55 -6.92 -6.26
C SER A 65 18.20 -7.36 -7.56
N LEU A 66 17.94 -8.59 -7.99
CA LEU A 66 18.28 -9.03 -9.34
C LEU A 66 17.19 -8.56 -10.30
N ASN A 67 17.57 -8.04 -11.46
CA ASN A 67 16.65 -7.83 -12.57
C ASN A 67 16.43 -9.14 -13.37
N SER A 68 15.56 -9.11 -14.38
CA SER A 68 15.27 -10.26 -15.24
C SER A 68 16.49 -10.81 -15.99
N SER A 69 17.54 -10.00 -16.18
CA SER A 69 18.82 -10.39 -16.78
C SER A 69 19.86 -10.86 -15.74
N GLY A 70 19.49 -10.99 -14.46
CA GLY A 70 20.39 -11.44 -13.40
C GLY A 70 21.42 -10.40 -12.93
N ARG A 71 21.23 -9.11 -13.25
CA ARG A 71 22.11 -8.02 -12.81
C ARG A 71 21.61 -7.38 -11.53
N ASN A 72 22.53 -6.93 -10.68
CA ASN A 72 22.17 -6.18 -9.47
C ASN A 72 21.63 -4.80 -9.85
N VAL A 73 20.43 -4.49 -9.36
CA VAL A 73 19.82 -3.17 -9.45
C VAL A 73 19.61 -2.56 -8.07
N TYR A 74 19.58 -1.24 -8.05
CA TYR A 74 19.14 -0.43 -6.92
C TYR A 74 17.92 0.40 -7.34
N PHE A 75 17.10 0.82 -6.38
CA PHE A 75 15.87 1.54 -6.68
C PHE A 75 16.06 3.05 -6.56
N LEU A 76 15.77 3.78 -7.64
CA LEU A 76 15.81 5.24 -7.67
C LEU A 76 14.59 5.80 -6.96
N TRP A 77 13.41 5.23 -7.24
CA TRP A 77 12.18 5.62 -6.59
C TRP A 77 11.13 4.52 -6.60
N THR A 78 10.19 4.62 -5.67
CA THR A 78 8.95 3.86 -5.63
C THR A 78 7.78 4.82 -5.54
N ARG A 79 6.65 4.48 -6.15
CA ARG A 79 5.43 5.31 -6.20
C ARG A 79 4.20 4.47 -5.91
N ILE A 80 3.28 5.05 -5.16
CA ILE A 80 1.88 4.63 -5.12
C ILE A 80 1.02 5.75 -5.69
N THR A 81 0.03 5.37 -6.49
CA THR A 81 -0.97 6.29 -7.06
C THR A 81 -2.34 5.71 -6.79
N TYR A 82 -3.24 6.49 -6.20
CA TYR A 82 -4.66 6.17 -6.20
C TYR A 82 -5.36 6.89 -7.33
N ASP A 83 -6.31 6.21 -7.96
CA ASP A 83 -7.25 6.78 -8.91
C ASP A 83 -8.67 6.65 -8.33
N VAL A 84 -9.23 7.80 -7.95
CA VAL A 84 -10.60 7.92 -7.47
C VAL A 84 -11.44 8.45 -8.63
N GLN A 85 -11.94 7.53 -9.45
CA GLN A 85 -12.85 7.83 -10.57
C GLN A 85 -12.34 8.91 -11.54
N GLY A 86 -11.04 8.87 -11.85
CA GLY A 86 -10.33 9.80 -12.72
C GLY A 86 -9.53 10.87 -11.97
N SER A 87 -9.70 11.01 -10.64
CA SER A 87 -8.89 11.91 -9.82
C SER A 87 -7.69 11.17 -9.24
N GLN A 88 -6.49 11.51 -9.70
CA GLN A 88 -5.27 10.82 -9.30
C GLN A 88 -4.52 11.55 -8.18
N SER A 89 -4.08 10.81 -7.18
CA SER A 89 -3.24 11.30 -6.08
C SER A 89 -2.10 10.31 -5.84
N SER A 90 -0.87 10.79 -5.66
CA SER A 90 0.29 9.92 -5.56
C SER A 90 1.28 10.34 -4.47
N ALA A 91 2.06 9.37 -4.01
CA ALA A 91 3.24 9.57 -3.19
C ALA A 91 4.43 8.87 -3.85
N THR A 92 5.53 9.60 -4.05
CA THR A 92 6.78 9.05 -4.60
C THR A 92 7.90 9.23 -3.60
N ALA A 93 8.54 8.12 -3.21
CA ALA A 93 9.75 8.13 -2.41
C ALA A 93 10.96 7.99 -3.33
N TYR A 94 11.94 8.89 -3.21
CA TYR A 94 13.19 8.89 -3.97
C TYR A 94 14.35 8.51 -3.05
N SER A 95 15.23 7.63 -3.52
CA SER A 95 16.46 7.31 -2.81
C SER A 95 17.51 8.40 -3.01
N GLY A 96 18.49 8.49 -2.10
CA GLY A 96 19.65 9.38 -2.29
C GLY A 96 20.73 8.82 -3.23
N GLY A 97 20.47 7.70 -3.91
CA GLY A 97 21.40 7.02 -4.82
C GLY A 97 21.82 5.62 -4.34
N LYS A 98 22.59 4.91 -5.18
CA LYS A 98 22.89 3.48 -5.01
C LYS A 98 23.52 3.09 -3.68
N ASN A 99 24.20 4.01 -2.99
CA ASN A 99 24.88 3.75 -1.72
C ASN A 99 24.19 4.40 -0.51
N ASP A 100 23.03 5.05 -0.68
CA ASP A 100 22.30 5.68 0.43
C ASP A 100 21.57 4.63 1.28
N GLY A 101 22.05 4.45 2.51
CA GLY A 101 21.45 3.54 3.50
C GLY A 101 20.20 4.09 4.18
N ARG A 102 19.80 5.34 3.91
CA ARG A 102 18.60 5.93 4.49
C ARG A 102 17.35 5.46 3.76
N GLN A 103 16.38 4.94 4.52
CA GLN A 103 15.05 4.67 4.01
C GLN A 103 14.26 5.98 3.89
N VAL A 104 13.65 6.20 2.73
CA VAL A 104 12.74 7.31 2.47
C VAL A 104 11.33 6.74 2.34
N ILE A 105 10.41 7.25 3.17
CA ILE A 105 9.00 6.86 3.18
C ILE A 105 8.16 8.06 2.80
N ARG A 106 7.17 7.85 1.93
CA ARG A 106 6.15 8.83 1.56
C ARG A 106 4.78 8.19 1.57
N THR A 107 3.80 8.93 2.04
CA THR A 107 2.43 8.45 2.18
C THR A 107 1.47 9.35 1.42
N VAL A 108 0.39 8.76 0.91
CA VAL A 108 -0.75 9.47 0.33
C VAL A 108 -2.02 8.93 0.97
N GLN A 109 -2.98 9.79 1.21
CA GLN A 109 -4.30 9.42 1.68
C GLN A 109 -5.34 9.93 0.70
N VAL A 110 -6.30 9.10 0.34
CA VAL A 110 -7.46 9.49 -0.46
C VAL A 110 -8.74 8.97 0.18
N LYS A 111 -9.87 9.51 -0.27
CA LYS A 111 -11.19 9.03 0.10
C LYS A 111 -11.94 8.57 -1.14
N ASP A 112 -12.56 7.40 -1.06
CA ASP A 112 -13.48 6.90 -2.07
C ASP A 112 -14.71 7.80 -2.14
N LEU A 113 -15.35 7.83 -3.31
CA LEU A 113 -16.61 8.51 -3.47
C LEU A 113 -17.75 7.59 -3.04
N TRP A 114 -18.63 8.09 -2.17
CA TRP A 114 -19.86 7.39 -1.76
C TRP A 114 -20.91 7.47 -2.87
N ASN A 115 -20.67 6.78 -3.98
CA ASN A 115 -21.56 6.73 -5.14
C ASN A 115 -21.56 5.33 -5.80
N ASN A 116 -22.41 5.15 -6.83
CA ASN A 116 -22.49 3.90 -7.60
C ASN A 116 -21.45 3.83 -8.74
N GLY A 117 -20.40 4.64 -8.68
CA GLY A 117 -19.31 4.64 -9.66
C GLY A 117 -18.32 3.49 -9.44
N PRO A 118 -17.27 3.42 -10.28
CA PRO A 118 -16.22 2.44 -10.10
C PRO A 118 -15.48 2.66 -8.78
N LYS A 119 -14.94 1.57 -8.22
CA LYS A 119 -14.16 1.62 -6.98
C LYS A 119 -12.82 2.31 -7.18
N THR A 120 -12.30 2.89 -6.11
CA THR A 120 -10.94 3.45 -6.06
C THR A 120 -9.91 2.38 -6.41
N LYS A 121 -9.00 2.71 -7.34
CA LYS A 121 -7.92 1.82 -7.79
C LYS A 121 -6.59 2.26 -7.20
N ALA A 122 -5.68 1.32 -6.96
CA ALA A 122 -4.32 1.61 -6.52
C ALA A 122 -3.31 1.09 -7.52
N TYR A 123 -2.38 1.93 -7.95
CA TYR A 123 -1.26 1.56 -8.80
C TYR A 123 0.02 1.65 -8.00
N TYR A 124 0.94 0.73 -8.24
CA TYR A 124 2.32 0.87 -7.79
C TYR A 124 3.26 0.93 -8.99
N ASN A 125 4.31 1.74 -8.87
CA ASN A 125 5.38 1.82 -9.85
C ASN A 125 6.72 1.95 -9.15
N TYR A 126 7.78 1.55 -9.82
CA TYR A 126 9.14 1.82 -9.35
C TYR A 126 10.07 2.08 -10.54
N SER A 127 11.20 2.70 -10.23
CA SER A 127 12.33 2.82 -11.13
C SER A 127 13.58 2.26 -10.49
N ALA A 128 14.36 1.52 -11.25
CA ALA A 128 15.61 0.91 -10.81
C ALA A 128 16.75 1.19 -11.80
N GLY A 129 17.96 1.29 -11.28
CA GLY A 129 19.19 1.51 -12.03
C GLY A 129 20.19 0.40 -11.73
N ILE A 130 21.16 0.19 -12.61
CA ILE A 130 22.16 -0.87 -12.42
C ILE A 130 23.22 -0.45 -11.42
N VAL A 131 23.63 -1.38 -10.56
CA VAL A 131 24.67 -1.16 -9.55
C VAL A 131 26.07 -1.33 -10.13
N ASP A 132 26.23 -2.33 -11.01
CA ASP A 132 27.51 -2.77 -11.57
C ASP A 132 28.00 -1.84 -12.69
N ASP A 133 29.13 -1.15 -12.45
CA ASP A 133 29.82 -0.30 -13.44
C ASP A 133 30.63 -1.12 -14.48
N SER A 134 30.54 -2.46 -14.48
CA SER A 134 31.36 -3.33 -15.33
C SER A 134 30.54 -4.19 -16.30
N LEU A 135 30.46 -3.78 -17.55
CA LEU A 135 30.58 -4.69 -18.69
C LEU A 135 31.48 -3.97 -19.69
N GLY A 136 32.53 -4.63 -20.19
CA GLY A 136 33.51 -4.09 -21.14
C GLY A 136 32.88 -3.56 -22.43
N ARG A 137 32.24 -2.40 -22.35
CA ARG A 137 31.69 -1.62 -23.44
C ARG A 137 32.52 -0.36 -23.58
N SER A 138 32.88 -0.05 -24.81
CA SER A 138 33.61 1.15 -25.19
C SER A 138 32.92 2.40 -24.64
N ALA A 139 33.72 3.42 -24.32
CA ALA A 139 33.32 4.73 -23.79
C ALA A 139 32.27 5.49 -24.64
N ALA A 140 31.87 4.94 -25.79
CA ALA A 140 30.79 5.43 -26.64
C ALA A 140 29.38 5.04 -26.15
N SER A 141 29.25 4.29 -25.03
CA SER A 141 27.95 3.88 -24.45
C SER A 141 27.64 4.48 -23.08
N LEU A 142 28.38 5.54 -22.69
CA LEU A 142 28.36 6.15 -21.36
C LEU A 142 27.19 7.14 -21.11
N GLU A 143 26.17 7.20 -21.96
CA GLU A 143 25.14 8.28 -21.86
C GLU A 143 23.72 7.85 -21.51
N GLU A 144 23.45 6.58 -21.19
CA GLU A 144 22.13 6.20 -20.67
C GLU A 144 22.27 5.28 -19.47
N GLU A 145 22.04 5.82 -18.27
CA GLU A 145 21.73 4.98 -17.10
C GLU A 145 20.60 4.05 -17.53
N GLN A 146 20.84 2.73 -17.55
CA GLN A 146 19.81 1.78 -17.91
C GLN A 146 18.76 1.76 -16.80
N VAL A 147 17.73 2.59 -16.97
CA VAL A 147 16.62 2.72 -16.04
C VAL A 147 15.54 1.70 -16.40
N PHE A 148 15.21 0.84 -15.44
CA PHE A 148 14.12 -0.12 -15.51
C PHE A 148 12.88 0.48 -14.84
N TYR A 149 11.72 0.18 -15.40
CA TYR A 149 10.43 0.53 -14.81
C TYR A 149 9.63 -0.75 -14.60
N GLY A 150 9.02 -0.87 -13.42
CA GLY A 150 8.03 -1.90 -13.17
C GLY A 150 6.83 -1.31 -12.45
N GLY A 151 5.77 -2.10 -12.34
CA GLY A 151 4.57 -1.67 -11.66
C GLY A 151 3.44 -2.67 -11.80
N GLY A 152 2.29 -2.30 -11.26
CA GLY A 152 1.08 -3.09 -11.32
C GLY A 152 -0.13 -2.32 -10.83
N LEU A 153 -1.27 -2.97 -10.92
CA LEU A 153 -2.58 -2.48 -10.52
C LEU A 153 -3.14 -3.38 -9.43
N PHE A 154 -3.59 -2.77 -8.35
CA PHE A 154 -4.44 -3.40 -7.36
C PHE A 154 -5.87 -2.91 -7.53
N GLU A 155 -6.75 -3.85 -7.87
CA GLU A 155 -8.18 -3.62 -8.09
C GLU A 155 -8.95 -4.81 -7.49
N ASP A 156 -10.02 -4.54 -6.75
CA ASP A 156 -10.92 -5.55 -6.17
C ASP A 156 -10.22 -6.67 -5.38
N GLY A 157 -9.13 -6.34 -4.67
CA GLY A 157 -8.39 -7.31 -3.86
C GLY A 157 -7.37 -8.14 -4.62
N VAL A 158 -7.22 -7.91 -5.93
CA VAL A 158 -6.29 -8.63 -6.80
C VAL A 158 -5.17 -7.70 -7.23
N ASN A 159 -3.93 -8.20 -7.15
CA ASN A 159 -2.75 -7.50 -7.66
C ASN A 159 -2.39 -8.03 -9.05
N ILE A 160 -2.29 -7.14 -10.03
CA ILE A 160 -2.05 -7.41 -11.44
C ILE A 160 -0.73 -6.75 -11.80
N GLU A 161 0.32 -7.53 -11.97
CA GLU A 161 1.64 -7.02 -12.35
C GLU A 161 1.64 -6.61 -13.83
N PHE A 162 2.17 -5.43 -14.14
CA PHE A 162 2.52 -5.08 -15.52
C PHE A 162 3.86 -5.75 -15.83
N GLY A 163 3.83 -6.75 -16.72
CA GLY A 163 5.03 -7.50 -17.10
C GLY A 163 6.17 -6.59 -17.57
N ASN A 164 7.40 -6.97 -17.23
CA ASN A 164 8.62 -6.43 -17.86
C ASN A 164 8.82 -7.04 -19.24
#